data_AF-A0A2E2W236-F1
#
_entry.id   AF-A0A2E2W236-F1
#
_cell.length_a   1.000
_cell.length_b   1.000
_cell.length_c   1.000
_cell.angle_alpha   90.00
_cell.angle_beta   90.00
_cell.angle_gamma   90.00
#
_symmetry.space_group_name_H-M   'P 1'
#
loop_
_entity.id
_entity.type
_entity.pdbx_description
1 polymer ?
#
loop_
_entity_poly.entity_id
_entity_poly.type
_entity_poly.pdbx_seq_one_letter_code
_entity_poly.pdbx_strand_id
1 'polypeptide(L)' 'MFRFDSFQHFLQMDGHGAYVWSAYLIAILVMAWLVVSPLFRQSRVRQAVTRELRRETARQHSAGEAGKE' A
#
# COMPACT_ATOMS: atom_id res chain seq x y z
N MET A 1 -20.25 -19.90 -33.69
CA MET A 1 -19.40 -18.83 -34.24
C MET A 1 -19.09 -17.85 -33.11
N PHE A 2 -18.00 -18.10 -32.35
CA PHE A 2 -17.32 -17.15 -31.47
C PHE A 2 -15.89 -17.68 -31.30
N ARG A 3 -14.96 -17.21 -32.15
CA ARG A 3 -13.53 -17.51 -32.01
C ARG A 3 -12.97 -16.49 -31.01
N PHE A 4 -12.92 -16.87 -29.73
CA PHE A 4 -12.09 -16.20 -28.72
C PHE A 4 -10.59 -16.49 -28.97
N ASP A 5 -10.18 -16.45 -30.22
CA ASP A 5 -8.85 -16.84 -30.67
C ASP A 5 -7.81 -15.75 -30.35
N SER A 6 -8.22 -14.49 -30.20
CA SER A 6 -7.27 -13.37 -30.14
C SER A 6 -6.50 -13.21 -28.82
N PHE A 7 -7.05 -13.63 -27.67
CA PHE A 7 -6.35 -13.49 -26.38
C PHE A 7 -5.62 -14.77 -25.96
N GLN A 8 -6.23 -15.94 -26.21
CA GLN A 8 -5.61 -17.23 -25.88
C GLN A 8 -4.44 -17.55 -26.79
N HIS A 9 -4.50 -17.18 -28.08
CA HIS A 9 -3.39 -17.33 -29.04
C HIS A 9 -2.28 -16.28 -28.83
N PHE A 10 -2.56 -15.18 -28.12
CA PHE A 10 -1.56 -14.22 -27.65
C PHE A 10 -0.86 -14.71 -26.36
N LEU A 11 -1.62 -15.35 -25.46
CA LEU A 11 -1.08 -16.09 -24.31
C LEU A 11 -0.34 -17.38 -24.72
N GLN A 12 -0.70 -17.96 -25.86
CA GLN A 12 -0.07 -19.12 -26.47
C GLN A 12 0.55 -18.71 -27.81
N MET A 13 1.36 -17.65 -27.81
CA MET A 13 2.40 -17.53 -28.84
C MET A 13 3.36 -18.70 -28.62
N ASP A 14 3.14 -19.79 -29.37
CA ASP A 14 4.07 -20.91 -29.55
C ASP A 14 4.49 -21.64 -28.25
N GLY A 15 3.65 -21.61 -27.21
CA GLY A 15 3.86 -22.34 -25.94
C GLY A 15 4.61 -21.58 -24.84
N HIS A 16 5.07 -20.34 -25.08
CA HIS A 16 5.88 -19.59 -24.11
C HIS A 16 5.14 -18.53 -23.29
N GLY A 17 3.94 -18.10 -23.70
CA GLY A 17 3.27 -17.00 -22.99
C GLY A 17 2.86 -17.34 -21.54
N ALA A 18 2.66 -18.63 -21.20
CA ALA A 18 2.47 -19.05 -19.81
C ALA A 18 3.66 -18.67 -18.91
N TYR A 19 4.90 -18.73 -19.41
CA TYR A 19 6.09 -18.35 -18.65
C TYR A 19 6.19 -16.84 -18.44
N VAL A 20 5.86 -16.05 -19.47
CA VAL A 20 5.92 -14.58 -19.42
C VAL A 20 4.92 -14.04 -18.40
N TRP A 21 3.68 -14.55 -18.44
CA TRP A 21 2.65 -14.15 -17.48
C TRP A 21 2.96 -14.63 -16.07
N SER A 22 3.56 -15.80 -15.90
CA SER A 22 4.02 -16.28 -14.58
C SER A 22 5.11 -15.38 -14.01
N ALA A 23 6.10 -14.99 -14.83
CA ALA A 23 7.15 -14.07 -14.42
C ALA A 23 6.60 -12.68 -14.06
N TYR A 24 5.65 -12.17 -14.86
CA TYR A 24 4.94 -10.91 -14.57
C TYR A 24 4.14 -10.99 -13.27
N LEU A 25 3.43 -12.10 -13.04
CA LEU A 25 2.65 -12.32 -11.82
C LEU A 25 3.56 -12.32 -10.59
N ILE A 26 4.70 -13.03 -10.66
CA ILE A 26 5.69 -13.06 -9.58
C ILE A 26 6.27 -11.66 -9.35
N ALA A 27 6.62 -10.94 -10.41
CA ALA A 27 7.16 -9.58 -10.29
C ALA A 27 6.15 -8.61 -9.65
N ILE A 28 4.88 -8.66 -10.07
CA ILE A 28 3.79 -7.86 -9.49
C ILE A 28 3.59 -8.25 -8.03
N LEU A 29 3.60 -9.53 -7.68
CA LEU A 29 3.49 -9.99 -6.29
C LEU A 29 4.63 -9.46 -5.42
N VAL A 30 5.87 -9.51 -5.90
CA VAL A 30 7.04 -8.99 -5.18
C VAL A 30 6.95 -7.47 -5.02
N MET A 31 6.58 -6.74 -6.07
CA MET A 31 6.38 -5.29 -5.99
C MET A 31 5.25 -4.94 -5.02
N ALA A 32 4.11 -5.62 -5.10
CA ALA A 32 2.99 -5.43 -4.19
C ALA A 32 3.40 -5.73 -2.76
N TRP A 33 4.14 -6.81 -2.52
CA TRP A 33 4.66 -7.14 -1.19
C TRP A 33 5.58 -6.05 -0.63
N LEU A 34 6.48 -5.53 -1.46
CA LEU A 34 7.39 -4.44 -1.10
C LEU A 34 6.66 -3.14 -0.79
N VAL A 35 5.51 -2.88 -1.42
CA VAL A 35 4.67 -1.69 -1.18
C VAL A 35 3.72 -1.89 0.01
N VAL A 36 3.17 -3.09 0.17
CA VAL A 36 2.27 -3.45 1.28
C VAL A 36 3.04 -3.45 2.61
N SER A 37 4.28 -3.92 2.64
CA SER A 37 5.14 -3.93 3.85
C SER A 37 5.28 -2.54 4.52
N PRO A 38 5.69 -1.46 3.82
CA PRO A 38 5.77 -0.12 4.39
C PRO A 38 4.38 0.48 4.65
N LEU A 39 3.35 0.17 3.86
CA LEU A 39 1.98 0.65 4.13
C LEU A 39 1.43 0.09 5.45
N PHE A 40 1.57 -1.21 5.67
CA PHE A 40 1.19 -1.85 6.94
C PHE A 40 1.98 -1.27 8.11
N ARG A 41 3.27 -1.00 7.93
CA ARG A 41 4.14 -0.45 8.98
C ARG A 41 3.88 1.03 9.25
N GLN A 42 3.58 1.82 8.22
CA GLN A 42 3.28 3.25 8.34
C GLN A 42 1.90 3.51 8.96
N SER A 43 0.93 2.61 8.75
CA SER A 43 -0.38 2.69 9.42
C SER A 43 -0.26 2.76 10.95
N ARG A 44 0.73 2.07 11.53
CA ARG A 44 1.00 2.05 12.97
C ARG A 44 1.66 3.34 13.45
N VAL A 45 2.55 3.91 12.64
CA VAL A 45 3.26 5.15 12.98
C VAL A 45 2.32 6.36 12.95
N ARG A 46 1.40 6.44 11.98
CA ARG A 46 0.42 7.54 11.92
C ARG A 46 -0.46 7.59 13.18
N GLN A 47 -0.87 6.44 13.71
CA GLN A 47 -1.67 6.38 14.94
C GLN A 47 -0.90 6.86 16.18
N ALA A 48 0.42 6.64 16.22
CA ALA A 48 1.26 7.12 17.32
C ALA A 48 1.39 8.66 17.28
N VAL A 49 1.62 9.23 16.09
CA VAL A 49 1.75 10.70 15.92
C VAL A 49 0.47 11.44 16.30
N THR A 50 -0.71 10.92 15.93
CA THR A 50 -1.99 11.56 16.30
C THR A 50 -2.24 11.57 17.81
N ARG A 51 -1.75 10.56 18.55
CA ARG A 51 -1.88 10.52 20.01
C ARG A 51 -0.99 11.56 20.71
N GLU A 52 0.22 11.80 20.18
CA GLU A 52 1.14 12.79 20.73
C GLU A 52 0.61 14.22 20.53
N LEU A 53 0.15 14.55 19.31
CA LEU A 53 -0.44 15.86 19.03
C LEU A 53 -1.58 16.19 20.00
N ARG A 54 -2.45 15.22 20.30
CA ARG A 54 -3.59 15.42 21.20
C ARG A 54 -3.16 15.73 22.64
N ARG A 55 -1.99 15.27 23.07
CA ARG A 55 -1.42 15.57 24.39
C ARG A 55 -0.78 16.95 24.44
N GLU A 56 -0.08 17.35 23.38
CA GLU A 56 0.52 18.68 23.29
C GLU A 56 -0.54 19.79 23.28
N THR A 57 -1.63 19.61 22.52
CA THR A 57 -2.73 20.59 22.51
C THR A 57 -3.38 20.74 23.89
N ALA A 58 -3.54 19.64 24.64
CA ALA A 58 -4.10 19.68 25.99
C ALA A 58 -3.18 20.38 27.01
N ARG A 59 -1.86 20.22 26.88
CA ARG A 59 -0.86 20.91 27.71
C ARG A 59 -0.75 22.40 27.40
N GLN A 60 -0.86 22.78 26.13
CA GLN A 60 -0.84 24.20 25.73
C GLN A 60 -2.08 24.95 26.22
N HIS A 61 -3.25 24.31 26.22
CA HIS A 61 -4.47 24.95 26.73
C HIS A 61 -4.40 25.22 28.23
N SER A 62 -3.86 24.27 29.01
CA SER A 62 -3.69 24.43 30.46
C SER A 62 -2.53 25.37 30.85
N ALA A 63 -1.45 25.43 30.06
CA ALA A 63 -0.37 26.40 30.26
C ALA A 63 -0.76 27.84 29.84
N GLY A 64 -1.67 27.99 28.87
CA GLY A 64 -2.19 29.29 28.43
C GLY A 64 -3.23 29.91 29.38
N GLU A 65 -3.84 29.11 30.25
CA GLU A 65 -4.77 29.57 31.29
C GLU A 65 -4.03 29.93 32.60
N ALA A 66 -2.97 29.19 32.97
CA ALA A 66 -2.18 29.48 34.17
C ALA A 66 -1.30 30.75 34.08
N GLY A 67 -1.07 31.28 32.88
CA GLY A 67 -0.31 32.53 32.66
C GLY A 67 -1.19 33.78 32.58
N LYS A 68 -2.50 33.66 32.81
CA LYS A 68 -3.47 34.77 32.74
C LYS A 68 -4.02 35.22 34.10
N GLU A 69 -3.51 34.67 35.21
CA GLU A 69 -3.87 35.07 36.59
C GLU A 69 -2.80 35.95 37.25
#